data_AF-A0A916GNH4-F1
#
_entry.id   AF-A0A916GNH4-F1
#
_cell.length_a   1.000
_cell.length_b   1.000
_cell.length_c   1.000
_cell.angle_alpha   90.00
_cell.angle_beta   90.00
_cell.angle_gamma   90.00
#
_symmetry.space_group_name_H-M   'P 1'
#
loop_
_entity.id
_entity.type
_entity.pdbx_description
1 polymer ?
#
loop_
_entity_poly.entity_id
_entity_poly.type
_entity_poly.pdbx_seq_one_letter_code
_entity_poly.pdbx_strand_id
1 'polypeptide(L)'
;MAVRRFEVVRRPLRVYVDTSVFGGVHDDEFRAPSERFFAAVRGGVFVVLVSEALVAELASAPAVVQATFDAHRAHMEALATTAEAAALAEAYLAARVVPAASHVDALHVALASVARADAVVSWNFKHLVQLRRIRAFHAVNVLRGYPLIEIRSPLEVIDDEEA
;
A
#
# COMPACT_ATOMS: atom_id res chain seq x y z
N MET A 1 40.10 -2.37 -17.82
CA MET A 1 38.70 -2.82 -18.02
C MET A 1 37.77 -1.68 -17.68
N ALA A 2 36.99 -1.17 -18.63
CA ALA A 2 35.98 -0.16 -18.35
C ALA A 2 34.74 -0.85 -17.74
N VAL A 3 34.41 -0.51 -16.50
CA VAL A 3 33.17 -0.94 -15.85
C VAL A 3 32.03 -0.24 -16.60
N ARG A 4 31.20 -0.99 -17.32
CA ARG A 4 29.99 -0.44 -17.90
C ARG A 4 29.10 0.02 -16.75
N ARG A 5 28.89 1.34 -16.66
CA ARG A 5 27.89 1.92 -15.75
C ARG A 5 26.52 1.50 -16.29
N PHE A 6 25.82 0.64 -15.55
CA PHE A 6 24.43 0.34 -15.84
C PHE A 6 23.60 1.54 -15.40
N GLU A 7 22.95 2.19 -16.35
CA GLU A 7 21.99 3.24 -16.07
C GLU A 7 20.69 2.56 -15.65
N VAL A 8 20.37 2.63 -14.36
CA VAL A 8 19.12 2.10 -13.83
C VAL A 8 18.04 3.12 -14.16
N VAL A 9 17.21 2.83 -15.16
CA VAL A 9 15.98 3.60 -15.40
C VAL A 9 15.07 3.39 -14.20
N ARG A 10 14.97 4.40 -13.33
CA ARG A 10 14.06 4.37 -12.19
C ARG A 10 12.66 4.73 -12.68
N ARG A 11 11.81 3.72 -12.79
CA ARG A 11 10.36 3.92 -12.93
C ARG A 11 9.76 4.30 -11.56
N PRO A 12 8.67 5.07 -11.51
CA PRO A 12 7.93 5.27 -10.26
C PRO A 12 7.50 3.93 -9.66
N LEU A 13 7.60 3.80 -8.34
CA LEU A 13 7.10 2.64 -7.62
C LEU A 13 5.58 2.74 -7.48
N ARG A 14 4.85 1.68 -7.84
CA ARG A 14 3.40 1.59 -7.70
C ARG A 14 3.08 1.04 -6.32
N VAL A 15 2.54 1.87 -5.44
CA VAL A 15 2.31 1.51 -4.04
C VAL A 15 0.83 1.58 -3.70
N TYR A 16 0.33 0.56 -3.01
CA TYR A 16 -1.02 0.57 -2.48
C TYR A 16 -1.00 1.18 -1.08
N VAL A 17 -1.76 2.24 -0.85
CA VAL A 17 -1.70 3.00 0.39
C VAL A 17 -2.95 2.75 1.23
N ASP A 18 -2.75 2.44 2.51
CA ASP A 18 -3.81 2.32 3.51
C ASP A 18 -4.30 3.70 3.97
N THR A 19 -5.57 3.80 4.39
CA THR A 19 -6.21 5.04 4.87
C THR A 19 -5.44 5.71 5.99
N SER A 20 -4.79 4.91 6.84
CA SER A 20 -3.95 5.37 7.94
C SER A 20 -2.85 6.34 7.51
N VAL A 21 -2.28 6.19 6.30
CA VAL A 21 -1.20 7.05 5.79
C VAL A 21 -1.70 8.46 5.49
N PHE A 22 -2.92 8.59 4.95
CA PHE A 22 -3.55 9.90 4.77
C PHE A 22 -3.85 10.57 6.12
N GLY A 23 -4.30 9.78 7.10
CA GLY A 23 -4.51 10.24 8.48
C GLY A 23 -3.22 10.67 9.17
N GLY A 24 -2.12 9.98 8.89
CA GLY A 24 -0.82 10.21 9.50
C GLY A 24 -0.28 11.62 9.30
N VAL A 25 -0.66 12.33 8.23
CA VAL A 25 -0.31 13.76 8.03
C VAL A 25 -0.83 14.64 9.16
N HIS A 26 -1.93 14.26 9.80
CA HIS A 26 -2.59 15.04 10.86
C HIS A 26 -2.25 14.54 12.27
N ASP A 27 -1.51 13.46 12.39
CA ASP A 27 -1.09 12.85 13.65
C ASP A 27 0.34 13.27 14.00
N ASP A 28 0.59 13.81 15.19
CA ASP A 28 1.91 14.34 15.56
C ASP A 28 3.03 13.27 15.51
N GLU A 29 2.73 12.00 15.78
CA GLU A 29 3.71 10.90 15.71
C GLU A 29 4.07 10.55 14.26
N PHE A 30 3.09 10.60 13.37
CA PHE A 30 3.21 10.13 11.99
C PHE A 30 3.32 11.24 10.94
N ARG A 31 3.21 12.52 11.35
CA ARG A 31 3.13 13.67 10.44
C ARG A 31 4.32 13.76 9.51
N ALA A 32 5.51 13.92 10.06
CA ALA A 32 6.70 14.22 9.26
C ALA A 32 6.99 13.13 8.20
N PRO A 33 6.92 11.82 8.51
CA PRO A 33 7.14 10.81 7.48
C PRO A 33 5.98 10.68 6.49
N SER A 34 4.74 10.91 6.91
CA SER A 34 3.59 10.94 5.98
C SER A 34 3.69 12.10 4.99
N GLU A 35 4.08 13.29 5.49
CA GLU A 35 4.30 14.47 4.65
C GLU A 35 5.44 14.25 3.65
N ARG A 36 6.55 13.65 4.09
CA ARG A 36 7.66 13.26 3.20
C ARG A 36 7.21 12.25 2.15
N PHE A 37 6.41 11.24 2.52
CA PHE A 37 5.86 10.26 1.59
C PHE A 37 5.03 10.95 0.50
N PHE A 38 4.10 11.82 0.90
CA PHE A 38 3.26 12.53 -0.05
C PHE A 38 4.04 13.57 -0.88
N ALA A 39 5.14 14.12 -0.37
CA ALA A 39 6.06 14.91 -1.18
C ALA A 39 6.73 14.06 -2.28
N ALA A 40 7.17 12.84 -1.96
CA ALA A 40 7.73 11.90 -2.93
C ALA A 40 6.69 11.43 -3.97
N VAL A 41 5.41 11.26 -3.57
CA VAL A 41 4.28 11.03 -4.50
C VAL A 41 4.13 12.20 -5.47
N ARG A 42 4.13 13.45 -4.98
CA ARG A 42 4.07 14.64 -5.85
C ARG A 42 5.30 14.78 -6.75
N GLY A 43 6.46 14.35 -6.27
CA GLY A 43 7.73 14.29 -7.02
C GLY A 43 7.79 13.18 -8.06
N GLY A 44 6.80 12.30 -8.14
CA GLY A 44 6.76 11.22 -9.12
C GLY A 44 7.61 10.00 -8.76
N VAL A 45 8.12 9.91 -7.53
CA VAL A 45 8.83 8.71 -7.02
C VAL A 45 7.84 7.56 -6.85
N PHE A 46 6.60 7.88 -6.44
CA PHE A 46 5.52 6.92 -6.21
C PHE A 46 4.28 7.25 -7.03
N VAL A 47 3.62 6.20 -7.51
CA VAL A 47 2.24 6.24 -8.00
C VAL A 47 1.37 5.50 -7.00
N VAL A 48 0.34 6.16 -6.48
CA VAL A 48 -0.53 5.58 -5.44
C VAL A 48 -1.66 4.81 -6.10
N LEU A 49 -1.78 3.52 -5.79
CA LEU A 49 -2.91 2.69 -6.22
C LEU A 49 -4.08 2.89 -5.28
N VAL A 50 -5.26 3.18 -5.84
CA VAL A 50 -6.48 3.49 -5.08
C VAL A 50 -7.61 2.60 -5.53
N SER A 51 -8.21 1.86 -4.59
CA SER A 51 -9.39 1.04 -4.87
C SER A 51 -10.68 1.70 -4.41
N GLU A 52 -11.81 1.22 -4.91
CA GLU A 52 -13.14 1.60 -4.42
C GLU A 52 -13.31 1.31 -2.92
N ALA A 53 -12.73 0.21 -2.41
CA ALA A 53 -12.74 -0.12 -1.00
C ALA A 53 -12.05 0.96 -0.15
N LEU A 54 -10.87 1.42 -0.58
CA LEU A 54 -10.13 2.51 0.08
C LEU A 54 -10.94 3.82 0.09
N VAL A 55 -11.58 4.16 -1.04
CA VAL A 55 -12.42 5.36 -1.13
C VAL A 55 -13.63 5.27 -0.20
N ALA A 56 -14.25 4.09 -0.10
CA ALA A 56 -15.38 3.86 0.81
C ALA A 56 -14.98 4.01 2.28
N GLU A 57 -13.79 3.54 2.68
CA GLU A 57 -13.25 3.77 4.03
C GLU A 57 -13.01 5.26 4.30
N LEU A 58 -12.40 5.97 3.33
CA LEU A 58 -12.11 7.40 3.44
C LEU A 58 -13.37 8.26 3.53
N ALA A 59 -14.51 7.84 2.98
CA ALA A 59 -15.76 8.57 3.07
C ALA A 59 -16.23 8.80 4.52
N SER A 60 -15.83 7.91 5.44
CA SER A 60 -16.12 8.03 6.87
C SER A 60 -14.99 8.69 7.68
N ALA A 61 -13.86 9.01 7.04
CA ALA A 61 -12.70 9.62 7.69
C ALA A 61 -12.95 11.12 8.01
N PRO A 62 -12.19 11.73 8.93
CA PRO A 62 -12.30 13.17 9.19
C PRO A 62 -12.07 14.01 7.92
N ALA A 63 -12.74 15.16 7.81
CA ALA A 63 -12.68 16.01 6.62
C ALA A 63 -11.25 16.42 6.22
N VAL A 64 -10.35 16.59 7.20
CA VAL A 64 -8.93 16.90 6.96
C VAL A 64 -8.19 15.74 6.27
N VAL A 65 -8.56 14.49 6.58
CA VAL A 65 -7.99 13.28 5.95
C VAL A 65 -8.52 13.13 4.53
N GLN A 66 -9.82 13.37 4.32
CA GLN A 66 -10.43 13.41 2.99
C GLN A 66 -9.78 14.49 2.10
N ALA A 67 -9.55 15.68 2.66
CA ALA A 67 -8.85 16.76 1.95
C ALA A 67 -7.41 16.38 1.56
N THR A 68 -6.68 15.66 2.43
CA THR A 68 -5.35 15.12 2.11
C THR A 68 -5.41 14.12 0.96
N PHE A 69 -6.37 13.20 0.95
CA PHE A 69 -6.58 12.28 -0.17
C PHE A 69 -6.87 13.05 -1.47
N ASP A 70 -7.81 13.99 -1.42
CA ASP A 70 -8.25 14.79 -2.56
C ASP A 70 -7.10 15.60 -3.19
N ALA A 71 -6.22 16.16 -2.37
CA ALA A 71 -5.05 16.92 -2.81
C ALA A 71 -4.05 16.09 -3.62
N HIS A 72 -4.09 14.76 -3.53
CA HIS A 72 -3.14 13.86 -4.20
C HIS A 72 -3.77 13.05 -5.34
N ARG A 73 -5.05 13.28 -5.69
CA ARG A 73 -5.75 12.54 -6.75
C ARG A 73 -5.03 12.51 -8.11
N ALA A 74 -4.29 13.56 -8.45
CA ALA A 74 -3.54 13.64 -9.71
C ALA A 74 -2.38 12.62 -9.81
N HIS A 75 -1.96 12.04 -8.68
CA HIS A 75 -0.86 11.08 -8.59
C HIS A 75 -1.34 9.64 -8.29
N MET A 76 -2.64 9.39 -8.49
CA MET A 76 -3.29 8.14 -8.16
C MET A 76 -3.74 7.37 -9.40
N GLU A 77 -3.62 6.05 -9.33
CA GLU A 77 -4.12 5.10 -10.33
C GLU A 77 -5.28 4.30 -9.72
N ALA A 78 -6.44 4.32 -10.37
CA ALA A 78 -7.60 3.60 -9.89
C ALA A 78 -7.47 2.09 -10.13
N LEU A 79 -7.78 1.29 -9.10
CA LEU A 79 -7.90 -0.16 -9.17
C LEU A 79 -9.36 -0.56 -9.08
N ALA A 80 -9.83 -1.29 -10.09
CA ALA A 80 -11.13 -1.91 -10.05
C ALA A 80 -11.12 -3.09 -9.07
N THR A 81 -12.22 -3.26 -8.33
CA THR A 81 -12.44 -4.48 -7.55
C THR A 81 -12.82 -5.61 -8.49
N THR A 82 -11.93 -6.59 -8.67
CA THR A 82 -12.14 -7.72 -9.58
C THR A 82 -12.57 -8.97 -8.83
N ALA A 83 -13.23 -9.90 -9.53
CA ALA A 83 -13.52 -11.23 -8.99
C ALA A 83 -12.24 -11.99 -8.59
N GLU A 84 -11.12 -11.72 -9.28
CA GLU A 84 -9.80 -12.26 -8.96
C GLU A 84 -9.30 -11.78 -7.59
N ALA A 85 -9.34 -10.47 -7.33
CA ALA A 85 -8.97 -9.91 -6.03
C ALA A 85 -9.90 -10.40 -4.91
N ALA A 86 -11.21 -10.48 -5.17
CA ALA A 86 -12.16 -11.04 -4.21
C ALA A 86 -11.84 -12.51 -3.87
N ALA A 87 -11.55 -13.34 -4.88
CA ALA A 87 -11.19 -14.74 -4.67
C ALA A 87 -9.87 -14.91 -3.89
N LEU A 88 -8.89 -14.03 -4.12
CA LEU A 88 -7.63 -14.03 -3.36
C LEU A 88 -7.86 -13.59 -1.90
N ALA A 89 -8.72 -12.59 -1.67
CA ALA A 89 -9.11 -12.18 -0.31
C ALA A 89 -9.78 -13.33 0.47
N GLU A 90 -10.71 -14.05 -0.17
CA GLU A 90 -11.33 -15.25 0.41
C GLU A 90 -10.30 -16.35 0.72
N ALA A 91 -9.29 -16.51 -0.13
CA ALA A 91 -8.21 -17.47 0.14
C ALA A 91 -7.40 -17.10 1.39
N TYR A 92 -7.15 -15.81 1.66
CA TYR A 92 -6.50 -15.36 2.90
C TYR A 92 -7.34 -15.67 4.14
N LEU A 93 -8.66 -15.46 4.05
CA LEU A 93 -9.60 -15.75 5.15
C LEU A 93 -9.71 -17.25 5.41
N ALA A 94 -9.82 -18.06 4.36
CA ALA A 94 -9.87 -19.52 4.46
C ALA A 94 -8.58 -20.09 5.08
N ALA A 95 -7.43 -19.50 4.77
CA ALA A 95 -6.13 -19.83 5.37
C ALA A 95 -5.93 -19.21 6.77
N ARG A 96 -6.91 -18.45 7.28
CA ARG A 96 -6.87 -17.75 8.58
C ARG A 96 -5.65 -16.83 8.73
N VAL A 97 -5.22 -16.19 7.63
CA VAL A 97 -4.17 -15.16 7.66
C VAL A 97 -4.62 -13.97 8.51
N VAL A 98 -5.89 -13.62 8.36
CA VAL A 98 -6.61 -12.63 9.18
C VAL A 98 -7.92 -13.24 9.70
N PRO A 99 -8.50 -12.70 10.79
CA PRO A 99 -9.80 -13.13 11.27
C PRO A 99 -10.90 -12.91 10.23
N ALA A 100 -12.00 -13.68 10.30
CA ALA A 100 -13.14 -13.52 9.38
C ALA A 100 -13.73 -12.10 9.38
N ALA A 101 -13.63 -11.37 10.50
CA ALA A 101 -14.07 -9.99 10.62
C ALA A 101 -13.19 -8.98 9.85
N SER A 102 -11.97 -9.36 9.46
CA SER A 102 -10.99 -8.55 8.73
C SER A 102 -11.07 -8.79 7.22
N HIS A 103 -12.28 -8.94 6.67
CA HIS A 103 -12.47 -9.15 5.23
C HIS A 103 -11.89 -8.00 4.40
N VAL A 104 -12.16 -6.77 4.83
CA VAL A 104 -11.67 -5.56 4.15
C VAL A 104 -10.13 -5.56 4.12
N ASP A 105 -9.45 -5.76 5.25
CA ASP A 105 -7.97 -5.88 5.30
C ASP A 105 -7.43 -6.91 4.30
N ALA A 106 -8.08 -8.08 4.19
CA ALA A 106 -7.71 -9.12 3.23
C ALA A 106 -7.88 -8.64 1.79
N LEU A 107 -8.96 -7.89 1.51
CA LEU A 107 -9.23 -7.30 0.20
C LEU A 107 -8.18 -6.26 -0.20
N HIS A 108 -7.73 -5.38 0.71
CA HIS A 108 -6.67 -4.40 0.39
C HIS A 108 -5.38 -5.10 -0.06
N VAL A 109 -4.94 -6.15 0.63
CA VAL A 109 -3.74 -6.93 0.24
C VAL A 109 -3.96 -7.68 -1.05
N ALA A 110 -5.16 -8.23 -1.26
CA ALA A 110 -5.48 -8.97 -2.47
C ALA A 110 -5.45 -8.05 -3.69
N LEU A 111 -6.06 -6.87 -3.59
CA LEU A 111 -6.03 -5.85 -4.64
C LEU A 111 -4.60 -5.43 -4.97
N ALA A 112 -3.78 -5.16 -3.94
CA ALA A 112 -2.38 -4.81 -4.13
C ALA A 112 -1.58 -5.95 -4.79
N SER A 113 -1.83 -7.20 -4.38
CA SER A 113 -1.15 -8.39 -4.93
C SER A 113 -1.53 -8.65 -6.39
N VAL A 114 -2.82 -8.58 -6.72
CA VAL A 114 -3.34 -8.75 -8.10
C VAL A 114 -2.84 -7.63 -9.00
N ALA A 115 -2.83 -6.38 -8.50
CA ALA A 115 -2.31 -5.22 -9.24
C ALA A 115 -0.78 -5.22 -9.38
N ARG A 116 -0.09 -6.19 -8.78
CA ARG A 116 1.38 -6.28 -8.69
C ARG A 116 1.99 -4.98 -8.18
N ALA A 117 1.42 -4.44 -7.12
CA ALA A 117 2.00 -3.31 -6.41
C ALA A 117 3.41 -3.68 -5.92
N ASP A 118 4.33 -2.72 -5.99
CA ASP A 118 5.69 -2.89 -5.47
C ASP A 118 5.68 -2.97 -3.93
N ALA A 119 4.74 -2.26 -3.27
CA ALA A 119 4.52 -2.36 -1.83
C ALA A 119 3.08 -1.98 -1.41
N VAL A 120 2.66 -2.47 -0.24
CA VAL A 120 1.58 -1.90 0.56
C VAL A 120 2.19 -0.98 1.62
N VAL A 121 1.75 0.28 1.67
CA VAL A 121 2.23 1.28 2.61
C VAL A 121 1.15 1.57 3.65
N SER A 122 1.46 1.38 4.93
CA SER A 122 0.50 1.55 6.04
C SER A 122 1.20 1.97 7.33
N TRP A 123 0.53 2.79 8.15
CA TRP A 123 0.93 3.04 9.54
C TRP A 123 0.38 2.01 10.51
N ASN A 124 -0.65 1.24 10.10
CA ASN A 124 -1.36 0.35 10.99
C ASN A 124 -0.59 -0.97 11.19
N PHE A 125 0.62 -0.83 11.74
CA PHE A 125 1.64 -1.85 11.89
C PHE A 125 1.18 -3.04 12.76
N LYS A 126 0.06 -2.90 13.47
CA LYS A 126 -0.46 -3.93 14.36
C LYS A 126 -1.38 -4.93 13.64
N HIS A 127 -1.97 -4.57 12.48
CA HIS A 127 -2.97 -5.39 11.80
C HIS A 127 -2.51 -6.05 10.49
N LEU A 128 -1.46 -5.59 9.80
CA LEU A 128 -1.02 -6.23 8.53
C LEU A 128 0.43 -6.70 8.51
N VAL A 129 1.33 -5.95 9.13
CA VAL A 129 2.79 -6.13 9.02
C VAL A 129 3.42 -6.98 10.13
N GLN A 130 2.62 -7.62 10.99
CA GLN A 130 3.18 -8.65 11.86
C GLN A 130 3.91 -9.67 10.98
N LEU A 131 5.20 -9.90 11.21
CA LEU A 131 6.03 -10.73 10.33
C LEU A 131 5.40 -12.10 10.03
N ARG A 132 4.73 -12.70 11.01
CA ARG A 132 3.99 -13.96 10.84
C ARG A 132 2.82 -13.83 9.86
N ARG A 133 2.09 -12.71 9.91
CA ARG A 133 0.97 -12.40 9.02
C ARG A 133 1.45 -12.09 7.61
N ILE A 134 2.52 -11.29 7.45
CA ILE A 134 3.16 -11.07 6.14
C ILE A 134 3.55 -12.41 5.51
N ARG A 135 4.25 -13.26 6.26
CA ARG A 135 4.65 -14.60 5.77
C ARG A 135 3.45 -15.48 5.40
N ALA A 136 2.34 -15.35 6.11
CA ALA A 136 1.12 -16.09 5.82
C ALA A 136 0.42 -15.57 4.54
N PHE A 137 0.35 -14.24 4.33
CA PHE A 137 -0.08 -13.66 3.05
C PHE A 137 0.80 -14.15 1.90
N HIS A 138 2.12 -14.09 2.07
CA HIS A 138 3.09 -14.57 1.10
C HIS A 138 2.91 -16.06 0.75
N ALA A 139 2.67 -16.91 1.76
CA ALA A 139 2.41 -18.32 1.52
C ALA A 139 1.18 -18.55 0.64
N VAL A 140 0.07 -17.83 0.91
CA VAL A 140 -1.12 -17.90 0.07
C VAL A 140 -0.86 -17.33 -1.33
N ASN A 141 -0.16 -16.20 -1.44
CA ASN A 141 0.20 -15.61 -2.74
C ASN A 141 0.96 -16.61 -3.61
N VAL A 142 2.01 -17.23 -3.08
CA VAL A 142 2.81 -18.23 -3.81
C VAL A 142 1.94 -19.41 -4.26
N LEU A 143 1.09 -19.94 -3.37
CA LEU A 143 0.17 -21.05 -3.71
C LEU A 143 -0.86 -20.68 -4.78
N ARG A 144 -1.18 -19.39 -4.92
CA ARG A 144 -2.13 -18.85 -5.89
C ARG A 144 -1.48 -18.22 -7.12
N GLY A 145 -0.15 -18.25 -7.24
CA GLY A 145 0.60 -17.73 -8.39
C GLY A 145 0.85 -16.21 -8.38
N TYR A 146 0.66 -15.55 -7.24
CA TYR A 146 0.95 -14.13 -7.05
C TYR A 146 2.36 -13.91 -6.47
N PRO A 147 3.00 -12.78 -6.79
CA PRO A 147 4.29 -12.44 -6.22
C PRO A 147 4.19 -12.17 -4.72
N LEU A 148 5.34 -12.17 -4.07
CA LEU A 148 5.49 -11.60 -2.73
C LEU A 148 5.25 -10.09 -2.83
N ILE A 149 4.68 -9.51 -1.78
CA ILE A 149 4.42 -8.09 -1.69
C ILE A 149 5.10 -7.51 -0.45
N GLU A 150 5.85 -6.44 -0.62
CA GLU A 150 6.42 -5.72 0.51
C GLU A 150 5.28 -5.03 1.28
N ILE A 151 5.34 -5.04 2.60
CA ILE A 151 4.40 -4.28 3.44
C ILE A 151 5.23 -3.43 4.38
N ARG A 152 5.19 -2.12 4.22
CA ARG A 152 6.14 -1.16 4.80
C ARG A 152 5.46 0.06 5.38
N SER A 153 6.13 0.75 6.29
CA SER A 153 5.72 2.08 6.75
C SER A 153 6.15 3.16 5.75
N PRO A 154 5.54 4.36 5.78
CA PRO A 154 6.05 5.52 5.06
C PRO A 154 7.52 5.82 5.36
N LEU A 155 7.98 5.59 6.59
CA LEU A 155 9.40 5.76 6.98
C LEU A 155 10.34 4.83 6.22
N GLU A 156 9.93 3.59 5.96
CA GLU A 156 10.79 2.57 5.35
C GLU A 156 10.86 2.64 3.82
N VAL A 157 9.93 3.35 3.18
CA VAL A 157 9.88 3.46 1.71
C VAL A 157 10.53 4.74 1.18
N ILE A 158 10.80 5.72 2.04
CA ILE A 158 11.45 6.98 1.64
C ILE A 158 12.95 6.84 1.91
N ASP A 159 13.77 7.08 0.87
CA ASP A 159 15.23 7.17 1.03
C ASP A 159 15.61 8.54 1.64
N ASP A 160 16.54 8.56 2.59
CA ASP A 160 17.02 9.81 3.22
C ASP A 160 17.94 10.64 2.33
N GLU A 161 18.43 10.10 1.20
CA GLU A 161 19.37 10.76 0.29
C GLU A 161 18.73 11.66 -0.79
N GLU A 162 17.40 11.72 -0.87
CA GLU A 162 16.65 12.51 -1.87
C GLU A 162 15.93 13.74 -1.27
N ALA A 163 16.28 14.15 -0.04
CA ALA A 163 15.74 15.32 0.66
C ALA A 163 16.66 16.55 0.60
#